data_AF-A0A936FB82-F1
#
_entry.id   AF-A0A936FB82-F1
#
_cell.length_a   1.000
_cell.length_b   1.000
_cell.length_c   1.000
_cell.angle_alpha   90.00
_cell.angle_beta   90.00
_cell.angle_gamma   90.00
#
_symmetry.space_group_name_H-M   'P 1'
#
loop_
_entity.id
_entity.type
_entity.pdbx_description
1 polymer ?
#
loop_
_entity_poly.entity_id
_entity_poly.type
_entity_poly.pdbx_seq_one_letter_code
_entity_poly.pdbx_strand_id
1 'polypeptide(L)'
;MPITLTLIEWDGALHADARKVLSPFFSPKSVSNLEQVARDLTISLIDGFHSRGECDFVKEFALKMPIIIVMSLMGLPDEDTPYLMQISEDIVRSTDPEVQAAAFQRVFDYIAHNVMPKRRATPGNDIFSAILDARIDGGRPFTDEEIISFGAVLIAAGLDTVASTLGFLTKFLAENPDHRRALVDDPGLINDALEEMMRRFHIANIARVVAHDMEYKGLTFKAGDRILIPTSAAGIDPHRYEDPFTVDFARGDKKTLQFGRGPHQCIGSFLARTELRVFLQEWLKRIPEFSIKPSAVPIAVPGKANCLRYLPIVWPV
;
A
#
# COMPACT_ATOMS: atom_id res chain seq x y z
N MET A 1 -9.07 21.47 15.21
CA MET A 1 -7.72 21.62 14.61
C MET A 1 -7.58 20.57 13.52
N PRO A 2 -6.86 20.83 12.42
CA PRO A 2 -6.51 19.74 11.51
C PRO A 2 -5.69 18.72 12.29
N ILE A 3 -6.12 17.47 12.25
CA ILE A 3 -5.40 16.36 12.88
C ILE A 3 -4.06 16.21 12.15
N THR A 4 -2.96 16.24 12.89
CA THR A 4 -1.63 15.94 12.33
C THR A 4 -1.53 14.43 12.10
N LEU A 5 -1.17 14.03 10.89
CA LEU A 5 -0.98 12.63 10.53
C LEU A 5 0.40 12.19 11.02
N THR A 6 0.37 11.48 12.13
CA THR A 6 1.58 11.04 12.84
C THR A 6 2.44 10.16 11.93
N LEU A 7 3.76 10.18 12.12
CA LEU A 7 4.78 9.54 11.27
C LEU A 7 5.00 10.19 9.91
N ILE A 8 3.95 10.40 9.13
CA ILE A 8 4.10 10.85 7.74
C ILE A 8 4.27 12.37 7.60
N GLU A 9 3.79 13.15 8.57
CA GLU A 9 3.95 14.61 8.64
C GLU A 9 5.01 15.06 9.67
N TRP A 10 5.63 14.13 10.39
CA TRP A 10 6.69 14.44 11.35
C TRP A 10 8.06 14.43 10.69
N ASP A 11 8.96 15.30 11.14
CA ASP A 11 10.34 15.38 10.68
C ASP A 11 11.34 15.15 11.84
N GLY A 12 12.63 15.00 11.50
CA GLY A 12 13.72 15.01 12.46
C GLY A 12 13.65 13.90 13.52
N ALA A 13 13.99 14.26 14.77
CA ALA A 13 14.06 13.32 15.89
C ALA A 13 12.70 12.69 16.22
N LEU A 14 11.62 13.49 16.16
CA LEU A 14 10.28 13.02 16.46
C LEU A 14 9.84 11.90 15.51
N HIS A 15 10.07 12.07 14.21
CA HIS A 15 9.83 11.01 13.23
C HIS A 15 10.77 9.81 13.43
N ALA A 16 12.06 10.04 13.70
CA ALA A 16 13.02 8.96 13.88
C ALA A 16 12.67 8.06 15.08
N ASP A 17 12.30 8.65 16.21
CA ASP A 17 11.87 7.93 17.41
C ASP A 17 10.62 7.10 17.14
N ALA A 18 9.60 7.72 16.54
CA ALA A 18 8.36 7.02 16.28
C ALA A 18 8.51 5.89 15.23
N ARG A 19 9.33 6.12 14.20
CA ARG A 19 9.67 5.10 13.21
C ARG A 19 10.43 3.93 13.82
N LYS A 20 11.30 4.19 14.80
CA LYS A 20 12.07 3.15 15.51
C LYS A 20 11.14 2.17 16.25
N VAL A 21 10.03 2.66 16.82
CA VAL A 21 9.02 1.83 17.48
C VAL A 21 8.34 0.87 16.51
N LEU A 22 8.03 1.34 15.30
CA LEU A 22 7.30 0.56 14.30
C LEU A 22 8.18 -0.40 13.49
N SER A 23 9.44 -0.05 13.26
CA SER A 23 10.32 -0.79 12.33
C SER A 23 10.42 -2.30 12.60
N PRO A 24 10.45 -2.80 13.87
CA PRO A 24 10.48 -4.23 14.13
C PRO A 24 9.27 -5.00 13.56
N PHE A 25 8.08 -4.40 13.52
CA PHE A 25 6.85 -5.03 13.01
C PHE A 25 6.87 -5.23 11.50
N PHE A 26 7.63 -4.39 10.78
CA PHE A 26 7.77 -4.46 9.32
C PHE A 26 9.11 -5.06 8.87
N SER A 27 9.87 -5.65 9.79
CA SER A 27 11.12 -6.32 9.45
C SER A 27 10.86 -7.57 8.58
N PRO A 28 11.83 -8.02 7.76
CA PRO A 28 11.68 -9.23 6.96
C PRO A 28 11.22 -10.46 7.76
N LYS A 29 11.73 -10.61 9.00
CA LYS A 29 11.35 -11.71 9.90
C LYS A 29 9.89 -11.62 10.37
N SER A 30 9.41 -10.41 10.66
CA SER A 30 8.01 -10.23 11.08
C SER A 30 7.07 -10.44 9.89
N VAL A 31 7.45 -9.93 8.72
CA VAL A 31 6.67 -10.09 7.48
C VAL A 31 6.63 -11.55 7.00
N SER A 32 7.71 -12.33 7.16
CA SER A 32 7.70 -13.74 6.75
C SER A 32 6.64 -14.57 7.47
N ASN A 33 6.28 -14.19 8.70
CA ASN A 33 5.20 -14.86 9.45
C ASN A 33 3.81 -14.55 8.86
N LEU A 34 3.67 -13.45 8.12
CA LEU A 34 2.44 -13.06 7.43
C LEU A 34 2.36 -13.64 6.01
N GLU A 35 3.43 -14.22 5.47
CA GLU A 35 3.41 -14.77 4.11
C GLU A 35 2.36 -15.88 3.96
N GLN A 36 2.28 -16.79 4.94
CA GLN A 36 1.29 -17.86 4.89
C GLN A 36 -0.13 -17.32 5.01
N VAL A 37 -0.35 -16.33 5.90
CA VAL A 37 -1.65 -15.64 6.04
C VAL A 37 -2.06 -14.98 4.73
N ALA A 38 -1.13 -14.26 4.07
CA ALA A 38 -1.36 -13.64 2.78
C ALA A 38 -1.70 -14.67 1.70
N ARG A 39 -1.03 -15.83 1.73
CA ARG A 39 -1.24 -16.92 0.77
C ARG A 39 -2.62 -17.55 0.95
N ASP A 40 -2.96 -17.95 2.17
CA ASP A 40 -4.26 -18.57 2.47
C ASP A 40 -5.41 -17.63 2.13
N LEU A 41 -5.28 -16.34 2.48
CA LEU A 41 -6.24 -15.31 2.11
C LEU A 41 -6.36 -15.14 0.59
N THR A 42 -5.23 -15.06 -0.12
CA THR A 42 -5.22 -14.94 -1.59
C THR A 42 -5.97 -16.11 -2.23
N ILE A 43 -5.71 -17.34 -1.77
CA ILE A 43 -6.37 -18.55 -2.25
C ILE A 43 -7.87 -18.46 -1.98
N SER A 44 -8.26 -18.17 -0.74
CA SER A 44 -9.68 -18.07 -0.36
C SER A 44 -10.43 -17.01 -1.16
N LEU A 45 -9.79 -15.87 -1.44
CA LEU A 45 -10.39 -14.81 -2.26
C LEU A 45 -10.58 -15.27 -3.71
N ILE A 46 -9.56 -15.92 -4.30
CA ILE A 46 -9.64 -16.46 -5.66
C ILE A 46 -10.74 -17.52 -5.76
N ASP A 47 -10.78 -18.47 -4.82
CA ASP A 47 -11.76 -19.57 -4.81
C ASP A 47 -13.21 -19.05 -4.75
N GLY A 48 -13.44 -17.89 -4.13
CA GLY A 48 -14.75 -17.24 -4.04
C GLY A 48 -15.34 -16.79 -5.39
N PHE A 49 -14.52 -16.64 -6.43
CA PHE A 49 -14.97 -16.24 -7.77
C PHE A 49 -14.45 -17.09 -8.92
N HIS A 50 -13.47 -17.98 -8.69
CA HIS A 50 -12.77 -18.75 -9.72
C HIS A 50 -13.72 -19.48 -10.69
N SER A 51 -14.73 -20.18 -10.15
CA SER A 51 -15.68 -20.98 -10.94
C SER A 51 -16.62 -20.15 -11.82
N ARG A 52 -16.67 -18.82 -11.67
CA ARG A 52 -17.52 -17.94 -12.47
C ARG A 52 -16.88 -17.57 -13.81
N GLY A 53 -15.56 -17.73 -13.94
CA GLY A 53 -14.82 -17.27 -15.13
C GLY A 53 -14.70 -15.76 -15.26
N GLU A 54 -15.13 -15.00 -14.25
CA GLU A 54 -15.06 -13.55 -14.24
C GLU A 54 -15.07 -12.94 -12.83
N CYS A 55 -14.48 -11.75 -12.70
CA CYS A 55 -14.59 -10.89 -11.52
C CYS A 55 -14.36 -9.41 -11.86
N ASP A 56 -14.89 -8.51 -11.04
CA ASP A 56 -14.31 -7.18 -10.88
C ASP A 56 -13.11 -7.27 -9.93
N PHE A 57 -11.91 -7.32 -10.50
CA PHE A 57 -10.68 -7.56 -9.75
C PHE A 57 -10.45 -6.53 -8.64
N VAL A 58 -10.80 -5.27 -8.87
CA VAL A 58 -10.58 -4.21 -7.87
C VAL A 58 -11.46 -4.48 -6.64
N LYS A 59 -12.75 -4.66 -6.84
CA LYS A 59 -13.75 -4.82 -5.78
C LYS A 59 -13.65 -6.17 -5.09
N GLU A 60 -13.44 -7.24 -5.86
CA GLU A 60 -13.55 -8.60 -5.35
C GLU A 60 -12.23 -9.14 -4.80
N PHE A 61 -11.08 -8.57 -5.19
CA PHE A 61 -9.76 -9.01 -4.75
C PHE A 61 -8.88 -7.87 -4.20
N ALA A 62 -8.57 -6.86 -5.02
CA ALA A 62 -7.49 -5.91 -4.74
C ALA A 62 -7.75 -5.04 -3.50
N LEU A 63 -9.01 -4.68 -3.23
CA LEU A 63 -9.40 -3.94 -2.02
C LEU A 63 -9.50 -4.83 -0.77
N LYS A 64 -9.57 -6.15 -0.91
CA LYS A 64 -9.76 -7.07 0.22
C LYS A 64 -8.46 -7.61 0.79
N MET A 65 -7.55 -8.03 -0.07
CA MET A 65 -6.31 -8.68 0.36
C MET A 65 -5.47 -7.80 1.30
N PRO A 66 -5.11 -6.55 0.97
CA PRO A 66 -4.12 -5.79 1.75
C PRO A 66 -4.67 -5.32 3.10
N ILE A 67 -5.94 -4.94 3.14
CA ILE A 67 -6.59 -4.41 4.35
C ILE A 67 -6.72 -5.49 5.43
N ILE A 68 -7.05 -6.72 5.05
CA ILE A 68 -7.12 -7.86 5.99
C ILE A 68 -5.72 -8.17 6.55
N ILE A 69 -4.69 -8.13 5.69
CA ILE A 69 -3.31 -8.40 6.14
C ILE A 69 -2.81 -7.29 7.08
N VAL A 70 -3.12 -6.02 6.80
CA VAL A 70 -2.73 -4.91 7.68
C VAL A 70 -3.46 -4.99 9.03
N MET A 71 -4.74 -5.40 9.04
CA MET A 71 -5.50 -5.63 10.28
C MET A 71 -4.86 -6.71 11.14
N SER A 72 -4.48 -7.84 10.51
CA SER A 72 -3.78 -8.93 11.17
C SER A 72 -2.43 -8.47 11.75
N LEU A 73 -1.64 -7.71 10.98
CA LEU A 73 -0.39 -7.11 11.46
C LEU A 73 -0.61 -6.19 12.68
N MET A 74 -1.69 -5.43 12.66
CA MET A 74 -2.06 -4.51 13.74
C MET A 74 -2.68 -5.21 14.96
N GLY A 75 -2.92 -6.52 14.89
CA GLY A 75 -3.57 -7.30 15.94
C GLY A 75 -5.03 -6.88 16.16
N LEU A 76 -5.70 -6.44 15.09
CA LEU A 76 -7.13 -6.14 15.10
C LEU A 76 -7.94 -7.43 14.90
N PRO A 77 -9.13 -7.53 15.49
CA PRO A 77 -9.96 -8.72 15.40
C PRO A 77 -10.57 -8.90 14.00
N ASP A 78 -10.67 -10.15 13.56
CA ASP A 78 -11.17 -10.49 12.22
C ASP A 78 -12.64 -10.09 12.03
N GLU A 79 -13.46 -10.16 13.10
CA GLU A 79 -14.88 -9.78 13.05
C GLU A 79 -15.12 -8.32 12.69
N ASP A 80 -14.15 -7.43 12.91
CA ASP A 80 -14.24 -6.00 12.61
C ASP A 80 -13.84 -5.67 11.17
N THR A 81 -13.34 -6.66 10.41
CA THR A 81 -12.89 -6.51 9.03
C THR A 81 -13.93 -5.82 8.13
N PRO A 82 -15.22 -6.25 8.08
CA PRO A 82 -16.18 -5.63 7.17
C PRO A 82 -16.41 -4.13 7.46
N TYR A 83 -16.45 -3.78 8.75
CA TYR A 83 -16.63 -2.39 9.19
C TYR A 83 -15.43 -1.52 8.82
N LEU A 84 -14.23 -1.99 9.15
CA LEU A 84 -13.00 -1.25 8.89
C LEU A 84 -12.66 -1.18 7.39
N MET A 85 -13.01 -2.20 6.60
CA MET A 85 -12.92 -2.16 5.15
C MET A 85 -13.76 -1.02 4.58
N GLN A 86 -15.04 -0.94 4.97
CA GLN A 86 -15.94 0.12 4.51
C GLN A 86 -15.39 1.51 4.85
N ILE A 87 -14.92 1.70 6.09
CA ILE A 87 -14.37 3.00 6.49
C ILE A 87 -13.08 3.32 5.71
N SER A 88 -12.21 2.33 5.50
CA SER A 88 -10.96 2.53 4.78
C SER A 88 -11.20 2.91 3.32
N GLU A 89 -12.20 2.29 2.67
CA GLU A 89 -12.66 2.70 1.35
C GLU A 89 -13.17 4.15 1.37
N ASP A 90 -14.01 4.54 2.33
CA ASP A 90 -14.48 5.93 2.42
C ASP A 90 -13.32 6.93 2.60
N ILE A 91 -12.27 6.57 3.35
CA ILE A 91 -11.07 7.40 3.52
C ILE A 91 -10.31 7.59 2.20
N VAL A 92 -10.02 6.51 1.49
CA VAL A 92 -9.06 6.55 0.36
C VAL A 92 -9.74 6.66 -1.01
N ARG A 93 -11.02 6.29 -1.10
CA ARG A 93 -11.77 6.19 -2.36
C ARG A 93 -12.87 7.23 -2.51
N SER A 94 -13.37 7.87 -1.45
CA SER A 94 -14.35 8.96 -1.62
C SER A 94 -13.74 10.18 -2.32
N THR A 95 -14.53 10.88 -3.14
CA THR A 95 -14.21 12.21 -3.69
C THR A 95 -14.85 13.34 -2.90
N ASP A 96 -15.69 13.00 -1.92
CA ASP A 96 -16.40 13.94 -1.06
C ASP A 96 -15.57 14.16 0.23
N PRO A 97 -15.08 15.40 0.48
CA PRO A 97 -14.31 15.72 1.68
C PRO A 97 -15.06 15.48 3.00
N GLU A 98 -16.39 15.64 3.03
CA GLU A 98 -17.20 15.41 4.23
C GLU A 98 -17.26 13.93 4.57
N VAL A 99 -17.44 13.08 3.55
CA VAL A 99 -17.38 11.61 3.70
C VAL A 99 -16.01 11.17 4.19
N GLN A 100 -14.93 11.71 3.61
CA GLN A 100 -13.57 11.40 4.06
C GLN A 100 -13.33 11.80 5.52
N ALA A 101 -13.74 13.02 5.91
CA ALA A 101 -13.60 13.51 7.28
C ALA A 101 -14.40 12.65 8.28
N ALA A 102 -15.65 12.30 7.94
CA ALA A 102 -16.47 11.41 8.74
C ALA A 102 -15.88 9.99 8.84
N ALA A 103 -15.24 9.49 7.78
CA ALA A 103 -14.56 8.20 7.78
C ALA A 103 -13.32 8.21 8.69
N PHE A 104 -12.50 9.27 8.64
CA PHE A 104 -11.41 9.44 9.60
C PHE A 104 -11.92 9.45 11.05
N GLN A 105 -12.99 10.19 11.34
CA GLN A 105 -13.55 10.22 12.69
C GLN A 105 -14.02 8.82 13.14
N ARG A 106 -14.64 8.03 12.25
CA ARG A 106 -15.04 6.65 12.58
C ARG A 106 -13.84 5.74 12.90
N VAL A 107 -12.74 5.83 12.15
CA VAL A 107 -11.52 5.07 12.51
C VAL A 107 -10.97 5.53 13.85
N PHE A 108 -11.03 6.84 14.12
CA PHE A 108 -10.53 7.41 15.36
C PHE A 108 -11.33 6.90 16.56
N ASP A 109 -12.66 6.97 16.46
CA ASP A 109 -13.57 6.45 17.47
C ASP A 109 -13.41 4.94 17.66
N TYR A 110 -13.18 4.20 16.56
CA TYR A 110 -12.93 2.77 16.65
C TYR A 110 -11.66 2.46 17.45
N ILE A 111 -10.54 3.12 17.14
CA ILE A 111 -9.28 2.90 17.86
C ILE A 111 -9.42 3.32 19.33
N ALA A 112 -10.02 4.49 19.58
CA ALA A 112 -10.19 5.05 20.91
C ALA A 112 -11.06 4.18 21.83
N HIS A 113 -12.15 3.62 21.30
CA HIS A 113 -13.14 2.91 22.13
C HIS A 113 -12.99 1.39 22.09
N ASN A 114 -12.47 0.80 21.00
CA ASN A 114 -12.43 -0.65 20.82
C ASN A 114 -11.03 -1.25 20.92
N VAL A 115 -9.98 -0.47 20.62
CA VAL A 115 -8.59 -0.98 20.58
C VAL A 115 -7.82 -0.57 21.83
N MET A 116 -7.72 0.74 22.10
CA MET A 116 -6.88 1.26 23.17
C MET A 116 -7.27 0.79 24.57
N PRO A 117 -8.56 0.74 24.98
CA PRO A 117 -8.93 0.31 26.32
C PRO A 117 -8.51 -1.13 26.59
N LYS A 118 -8.67 -2.02 25.59
CA LYS A 118 -8.26 -3.42 25.67
C LYS A 118 -6.74 -3.55 25.83
N ARG A 119 -5.95 -2.81 25.05
CA ARG A 119 -4.47 -2.86 25.13
C ARG A 119 -3.89 -2.18 26.37
N ARG A 120 -4.58 -1.18 26.93
CA ARG A 120 -4.22 -0.60 28.23
C ARG A 120 -4.49 -1.58 29.38
N ALA A 121 -5.61 -2.30 29.33
CA ALA A 121 -5.97 -3.28 30.35
C ALA A 121 -5.12 -4.56 30.26
N THR A 122 -4.76 -4.99 29.05
CA THR A 122 -3.99 -6.21 28.80
C THR A 122 -3.09 -6.00 27.58
N PRO A 123 -1.85 -5.49 27.79
CA PRO A 123 -0.88 -5.30 26.71
C PRO A 123 -0.55 -6.62 26.01
N GLY A 124 -0.46 -6.57 24.68
CA GLY A 124 -0.10 -7.69 23.81
C GLY A 124 1.25 -7.49 23.10
N ASN A 125 1.50 -8.32 22.09
CA ASN A 125 2.67 -8.24 21.22
C ASN A 125 2.34 -7.59 19.86
N ASP A 126 1.53 -6.54 19.89
CA ASP A 126 1.06 -5.81 18.70
C ASP A 126 1.56 -4.36 18.66
N ILE A 127 1.36 -3.71 17.50
CA ILE A 127 1.80 -2.33 17.25
C ILE A 127 1.23 -1.36 18.30
N PHE A 128 -0.05 -1.48 18.65
CA PHE A 128 -0.68 -0.55 19.61
C PHE A 128 -0.09 -0.70 21.01
N SER A 129 0.18 -1.94 21.45
CA SER A 129 0.83 -2.22 22.73
C SER A 129 2.26 -1.67 22.77
N ALA A 130 3.01 -1.80 21.67
CA ALA A 130 4.36 -1.24 21.58
C ALA A 130 4.38 0.29 21.58
N ILE A 131 3.42 0.94 20.89
CA ILE A 131 3.32 2.41 20.91
C ILE A 131 2.92 2.91 22.32
N LEU A 132 2.01 2.23 23.01
CA LEU A 132 1.60 2.59 24.38
C LEU A 132 2.77 2.56 25.37
N ASP A 133 3.70 1.61 25.23
CA ASP A 133 4.88 1.50 26.09
C ASP A 133 6.04 2.43 25.66
N ALA A 134 6.07 2.83 24.39
CA ALA A 134 7.16 3.62 23.85
C ALA A 134 7.30 5.01 24.47
N ARG A 135 8.52 5.55 24.38
CA ARG A 135 8.88 6.91 24.76
C ARG A 135 9.58 7.60 23.60
N ILE A 136 9.17 8.83 23.32
CA ILE A 136 9.68 9.66 22.23
C ILE A 136 10.08 11.03 22.75
N ASP A 137 10.79 11.82 21.94
CA ASP A 137 10.91 13.27 22.16
C ASP A 137 11.41 13.61 23.57
N GLY A 138 12.57 13.05 23.93
CA GLY A 138 13.16 13.26 25.25
C GLY A 138 12.53 12.47 26.40
N GLY A 139 11.71 11.45 26.09
CA GLY A 139 11.25 10.47 27.08
C GLY A 139 9.76 10.59 27.45
N ARG A 140 8.96 11.37 26.73
CA ARG A 140 7.51 11.43 26.94
C ARG A 140 6.79 10.23 26.31
N PRO A 141 5.67 9.77 26.88
CA PRO A 141 4.79 8.81 26.19
C PRO A 141 4.12 9.48 24.98
N PHE A 142 3.60 8.64 24.08
CA PHE A 142 2.66 9.10 23.07
C PHE A 142 1.37 9.59 23.72
N THR A 143 0.77 10.64 23.16
CA THR A 143 -0.58 11.07 23.52
C THR A 143 -1.62 10.15 22.89
N ASP A 144 -2.84 10.11 23.43
CA ASP A 144 -3.92 9.31 22.83
C ASP A 144 -4.19 9.70 21.38
N GLU A 145 -4.16 11.00 21.08
CA GLU A 145 -4.34 11.52 19.73
C GLU A 145 -3.25 11.02 18.77
N GLU A 146 -1.99 10.99 19.21
CA GLU A 146 -0.88 10.46 18.40
C GLU A 146 -1.05 8.96 18.13
N ILE A 147 -1.46 8.16 19.12
CA ILE A 147 -1.70 6.71 18.98
C ILE A 147 -2.84 6.43 18.00
N ILE A 148 -3.94 7.18 18.13
CA ILE A 148 -5.11 7.05 17.25
C ILE A 148 -4.73 7.42 15.81
N SER A 149 -4.05 8.56 15.65
CA SER A 149 -3.54 9.03 14.36
C SER A 149 -2.60 8.00 13.71
N PHE A 150 -1.73 7.36 14.49
CA PHE A 150 -0.90 6.24 14.03
C PHE A 150 -1.70 5.09 13.44
N GLY A 151 -2.68 4.57 14.19
CA GLY A 151 -3.49 3.44 13.73
C GLY A 151 -4.26 3.78 12.46
N ALA A 152 -4.83 4.99 12.38
CA ALA A 152 -5.54 5.44 11.19
C ALA A 152 -4.63 5.57 9.95
N VAL A 153 -3.41 6.09 10.12
CA VAL A 153 -2.42 6.17 9.03
C VAL A 153 -2.05 4.77 8.54
N LEU A 154 -1.84 3.79 9.43
CA LEU A 154 -1.50 2.42 9.05
C LEU A 154 -2.63 1.73 8.28
N ILE A 155 -3.88 1.88 8.74
CA ILE A 155 -5.06 1.34 8.07
C ILE A 155 -5.21 1.94 6.67
N ALA A 156 -5.15 3.27 6.55
CA ALA A 156 -5.30 3.95 5.28
C ALA A 156 -4.15 3.64 4.30
N ALA A 157 -2.90 3.62 4.79
CA ALA A 157 -1.72 3.37 3.96
C ALA A 157 -1.63 1.92 3.46
N GLY A 158 -2.06 0.96 4.28
CA GLY A 158 -2.05 -0.47 3.97
C GLY A 158 -3.04 -0.87 2.88
N LEU A 159 -4.19 -0.19 2.80
CA LEU A 159 -5.22 -0.51 1.79
C LEU A 159 -4.84 -0.01 0.40
N ASP A 160 -4.77 1.31 0.22
CA ASP A 160 -4.90 1.92 -1.11
C ASP A 160 -3.68 1.64 -2.01
N THR A 161 -2.49 1.59 -1.40
CA THR A 161 -1.23 1.50 -2.14
C THR A 161 -1.01 0.13 -2.78
N VAL A 162 -1.24 -0.95 -2.03
CA VAL A 162 -1.11 -2.31 -2.53
C VAL A 162 -2.27 -2.65 -3.46
N ALA A 163 -3.52 -2.27 -3.11
CA ALA A 163 -4.67 -2.45 -3.98
C ALA A 163 -4.47 -1.82 -5.36
N SER A 164 -3.92 -0.60 -5.39
CA SER A 164 -3.62 0.10 -6.63
C SER A 164 -2.52 -0.60 -7.42
N THR A 165 -1.46 -1.05 -6.76
CA THR A 165 -0.37 -1.79 -7.41
C THR A 165 -0.89 -3.09 -8.01
N LEU A 166 -1.62 -3.91 -7.23
CA LEU A 166 -2.29 -5.13 -7.70
C LEU A 166 -3.12 -4.88 -8.96
N GLY A 167 -3.90 -3.79 -8.98
CA GLY A 167 -4.69 -3.39 -10.14
C GLY A 167 -3.84 -3.17 -11.38
N PHE A 168 -2.76 -2.38 -11.29
CA PHE A 168 -1.88 -2.13 -12.44
C PHE A 168 -1.10 -3.36 -12.90
N LEU A 169 -0.61 -4.19 -11.97
CA LEU A 169 0.07 -5.45 -12.32
C LEU A 169 -0.89 -6.38 -13.09
N THR A 170 -2.11 -6.55 -12.57
CA THR A 170 -3.11 -7.44 -13.18
C THR A 170 -3.57 -6.91 -14.53
N LYS A 171 -3.81 -5.60 -14.65
CA LYS A 171 -4.14 -4.96 -15.92
C LYS A 171 -3.04 -5.21 -16.96
N PHE A 172 -1.78 -5.01 -16.59
CA PHE A 172 -0.64 -5.25 -17.48
C PHE A 172 -0.61 -6.71 -17.94
N LEU A 173 -0.69 -7.68 -17.02
CA LEU A 173 -0.65 -9.11 -17.37
C LEU A 173 -1.88 -9.56 -18.17
N ALA A 174 -3.04 -8.91 -18.01
CA ALA A 174 -4.23 -9.16 -18.82
C ALA A 174 -4.07 -8.65 -20.26
N GLU A 175 -3.34 -7.56 -20.46
CA GLU A 175 -3.07 -6.95 -21.77
C GLU A 175 -1.84 -7.53 -22.49
N ASN A 176 -0.97 -8.23 -21.75
CA ASN A 176 0.32 -8.73 -22.26
C ASN A 176 0.44 -10.24 -22.03
N PRO A 177 -0.17 -11.07 -22.90
CA PRO A 177 -0.21 -12.52 -22.73
C PRO A 177 1.17 -13.18 -22.75
N ASP A 178 2.14 -12.63 -23.49
CA ASP A 178 3.50 -13.20 -23.56
C ASP A 178 4.25 -13.02 -22.23
N HIS A 179 4.16 -11.84 -21.61
CA HIS A 179 4.68 -11.62 -20.25
C HIS A 179 4.00 -12.52 -19.23
N ARG A 180 2.68 -12.68 -19.31
CA ARG A 180 1.94 -13.58 -18.44
C ARG A 180 2.40 -15.03 -18.59
N ARG A 181 2.51 -15.53 -19.82
CA ARG A 181 2.98 -16.89 -20.11
C ARG A 181 4.40 -17.14 -19.60
N ALA A 182 5.31 -16.18 -19.78
CA ALA A 182 6.65 -16.28 -19.22
C ALA A 182 6.65 -16.53 -17.70
N LEU A 183 5.76 -15.87 -16.95
CA LEU A 183 5.63 -16.07 -15.49
C LEU A 183 4.91 -17.37 -15.10
N VAL A 184 4.00 -17.86 -15.95
CA VAL A 184 3.34 -19.17 -15.75
C VAL A 184 4.34 -20.30 -16.01
N ASP A 185 5.11 -20.20 -17.09
CA ASP A 185 6.08 -21.21 -17.52
C ASP A 185 7.30 -21.24 -16.58
N ASP A 186 7.76 -20.08 -16.10
CA ASP A 186 8.84 -19.96 -15.13
C ASP A 186 8.46 -19.04 -13.96
N PRO A 187 7.84 -19.59 -12.90
CA PRO A 187 7.54 -18.85 -11.67
C PRO A 187 8.79 -18.29 -10.96
N GLY A 188 10.00 -18.74 -11.32
CA GLY A 188 11.26 -18.18 -10.82
C GLY A 188 11.45 -16.71 -11.22
N LEU A 189 10.82 -16.27 -12.32
CA LEU A 189 10.88 -14.90 -12.82
C LEU A 189 10.04 -13.90 -12.00
N ILE A 190 9.14 -14.36 -11.13
CA ILE A 190 8.16 -13.50 -10.44
C ILE A 190 8.83 -12.37 -9.65
N ASN A 191 9.96 -12.62 -8.99
CA ASN A 191 10.63 -11.59 -8.20
C ASN A 191 11.19 -10.46 -9.08
N ASP A 192 11.85 -10.81 -10.17
CA ASP A 192 12.41 -9.83 -11.12
C ASP A 192 11.30 -9.09 -11.87
N ALA A 193 10.27 -9.81 -12.27
CA ALA A 193 9.09 -9.24 -12.91
C ALA A 193 8.35 -8.27 -11.99
N LEU A 194 8.21 -8.61 -10.70
CA LEU A 194 7.59 -7.73 -9.72
C LEU A 194 8.37 -6.42 -9.57
N GLU A 195 9.70 -6.46 -9.41
CA GLU A 195 10.50 -5.23 -9.33
C GLU A 195 10.43 -4.41 -10.62
N GLU A 196 10.42 -5.04 -11.80
CA GLU A 196 10.31 -4.32 -13.08
C GLU A 196 8.91 -3.70 -13.27
N MET A 197 7.86 -4.45 -12.96
CA MET A 197 6.51 -3.90 -13.06
C MET A 197 6.30 -2.78 -12.03
N MET A 198 6.88 -2.87 -10.82
CA MET A 198 6.91 -1.76 -9.87
C MET A 198 7.77 -0.59 -10.36
N ARG A 199 8.82 -0.83 -11.15
CA ARG A 199 9.56 0.25 -11.83
C ARG A 199 8.67 0.97 -12.84
N ARG A 200 7.79 0.25 -13.52
CA ARG A 200 6.94 0.80 -14.59
C ARG A 200 5.63 1.43 -14.08
N PHE A 201 5.05 0.90 -13.00
CA PHE A 201 3.70 1.21 -12.52
C PHE A 201 3.71 1.82 -11.12
N HIS A 202 4.36 2.98 -10.98
CA HIS A 202 4.29 3.78 -9.77
C HIS A 202 2.90 4.33 -9.50
N ILE A 203 2.48 4.23 -8.25
CA ILE A 203 1.18 4.74 -7.80
C ILE A 203 1.30 6.06 -7.04
N ALA A 204 2.40 6.33 -6.33
CA ALA A 204 2.43 7.41 -5.35
C ALA A 204 2.77 8.78 -5.93
N ASN A 205 2.00 9.79 -5.54
CA ASN A 205 2.29 11.21 -5.72
C ASN A 205 2.54 11.84 -4.35
N ILE A 206 3.79 12.17 -4.05
CA ILE A 206 4.22 12.63 -2.73
C ILE A 206 4.45 14.14 -2.77
N ALA A 207 4.09 14.87 -1.72
CA ALA A 207 4.36 16.31 -1.61
C ALA A 207 5.37 16.61 -0.49
N ARG A 208 6.10 17.72 -0.63
CA ARG A 208 6.93 18.33 0.41
C ARG A 208 6.67 19.82 0.47
N VAL A 209 6.92 20.41 1.64
CA VAL A 209 6.88 21.86 1.86
C VAL A 209 8.31 22.35 2.03
N VAL A 210 8.67 23.42 1.34
CA VAL A 210 9.98 24.06 1.47
C VAL A 210 10.08 24.71 2.85
N ALA A 211 11.03 24.26 3.66
CA ALA A 211 11.14 24.67 5.07
C ALA A 211 11.72 26.08 5.25
N HIS A 212 12.60 26.52 4.35
CA HIS A 212 13.22 27.83 4.34
C HIS A 212 13.54 28.23 2.90
N ASP A 213 13.64 29.54 2.64
CA ASP A 213 14.07 30.07 1.34
C ASP A 213 15.37 29.40 0.89
N MET A 214 15.40 28.90 -0.34
CA MET A 214 16.56 28.17 -0.88
C MET A 214 16.70 28.32 -2.39
N GLU A 215 17.92 28.13 -2.88
CA GLU A 215 18.20 27.96 -4.31
C GLU A 215 18.56 26.51 -4.61
N TYR A 216 17.95 25.93 -5.64
CA TYR A 216 18.25 24.57 -6.08
C TYR A 216 18.16 24.45 -7.58
N LYS A 217 19.24 23.94 -8.20
CA LYS A 217 19.38 23.81 -9.66
C LYS A 217 19.05 25.11 -10.44
N GLY A 218 19.45 26.26 -9.88
CA GLY A 218 19.19 27.58 -10.48
C GLY A 218 17.75 28.08 -10.34
N LEU A 219 16.92 27.40 -9.55
CA LEU A 219 15.56 27.83 -9.22
C LEU A 219 15.51 28.36 -7.78
N THR A 220 14.83 29.49 -7.57
CA THR A 220 14.55 30.03 -6.25
C THR A 220 13.25 29.45 -5.70
N PHE A 221 13.29 28.92 -4.49
CA PHE A 221 12.14 28.45 -3.73
C PHE A 221 11.95 29.28 -2.47
N LYS A 222 10.69 29.55 -2.12
CA LYS A 222 10.32 30.27 -0.90
C LYS A 222 9.83 29.31 0.18
N ALA A 223 10.09 29.67 1.44
CA ALA A 223 9.50 28.98 2.57
C ALA A 223 7.97 28.87 2.41
N GLY A 224 7.44 27.67 2.56
CA GLY A 224 6.02 27.37 2.35
C GLY A 224 5.64 26.90 0.94
N ASP A 225 6.53 27.01 -0.05
CA ASP A 225 6.30 26.44 -1.38
C ASP A 225 6.05 24.93 -1.30
N ARG A 226 5.09 24.44 -2.08
CA ARG A 226 4.73 23.02 -2.15
C ARG A 226 5.31 22.39 -3.40
N ILE A 227 6.08 21.33 -3.23
CA ILE A 227 6.69 20.57 -4.32
C ILE A 227 5.99 19.22 -4.40
N LEU A 228 5.31 18.98 -5.54
CA LEU A 228 4.78 17.67 -5.87
C LEU A 228 5.87 16.82 -6.55
N ILE A 229 6.00 15.58 -6.09
CA ILE A 229 6.98 14.60 -6.55
C ILE A 229 6.20 13.35 -6.99
N PRO A 230 5.77 13.29 -8.27
CA PRO A 230 5.23 12.07 -8.85
C PRO A 230 6.34 11.01 -8.88
N THR A 231 6.18 9.93 -8.10
CA THR A 231 7.23 8.90 -8.03
C THR A 231 7.42 8.16 -9.36
N SER A 232 6.38 8.16 -10.21
CA SER A 232 6.42 7.64 -11.57
C SER A 232 7.50 8.26 -12.42
N ALA A 233 7.78 9.55 -12.27
CA ALA A 233 8.81 10.24 -13.04
C ALA A 233 10.18 9.57 -12.89
N ALA A 234 10.50 9.00 -11.73
CA ALA A 234 11.74 8.28 -11.51
C ALA A 234 11.76 6.88 -12.12
N GLY A 235 10.59 6.26 -12.32
CA GLY A 235 10.45 4.96 -12.96
C GLY A 235 10.51 5.04 -14.49
N ILE A 236 10.04 6.15 -15.07
CA ILE A 236 9.98 6.36 -16.52
C ILE A 236 10.99 7.37 -17.06
N ASP A 237 12.02 7.71 -16.28
CA ASP A 237 13.06 8.68 -16.68
C ASP A 237 13.94 8.13 -17.83
N PRO A 238 13.90 8.70 -19.05
CA PRO A 238 14.72 8.25 -20.16
C PRO A 238 16.22 8.53 -19.98
N HIS A 239 16.61 9.40 -19.04
CA HIS A 239 18.01 9.59 -18.69
C HIS A 239 18.59 8.43 -17.87
N ARG A 240 17.72 7.58 -17.31
CA ARG A 240 18.10 6.45 -16.47
C ARG A 240 17.79 5.09 -17.10
N TYR A 241 16.65 4.97 -17.76
CA TYR A 241 16.21 3.71 -18.36
C TYR A 241 16.08 3.87 -19.87
N GLU A 242 16.74 2.98 -20.61
CA GLU A 242 16.43 2.77 -22.02
C GLU A 242 15.01 2.19 -22.16
N ASP A 243 14.25 2.72 -23.13
CA ASP A 243 12.83 2.40 -23.36
C ASP A 243 12.02 2.29 -22.06
N PRO A 244 11.90 3.41 -21.29
CA PRO A 244 11.39 3.38 -19.92
C PRO A 244 9.95 2.86 -19.80
N PHE A 245 9.18 2.93 -20.88
CA PHE A 245 7.80 2.45 -20.92
C PHE A 245 7.68 0.95 -21.16
N THR A 246 8.74 0.29 -21.62
CA THR A 246 8.77 -1.16 -21.86
C THR A 246 9.05 -1.91 -20.56
N VAL A 247 8.22 -2.91 -20.28
CA VAL A 247 8.43 -3.87 -19.18
C VAL A 247 9.34 -4.98 -19.68
N ASP A 248 10.56 -5.02 -19.15
CA ASP A 248 11.55 -6.05 -19.43
C ASP A 248 11.99 -6.72 -18.11
N PHE A 249 11.57 -7.97 -17.90
CA PHE A 249 11.90 -8.71 -16.68
C PHE A 249 13.43 -8.93 -16.51
N ALA A 250 14.18 -8.94 -17.62
CA ALA A 250 15.63 -9.07 -17.60
C ALA A 250 16.37 -7.75 -17.33
N ARG A 251 15.66 -6.62 -17.18
CA ARG A 251 16.28 -5.31 -16.93
C ARG A 251 17.18 -5.35 -15.69
N GLY A 252 18.45 -4.96 -15.85
CA GLY A 252 19.44 -5.03 -14.78
C GLY A 252 19.21 -4.04 -13.64
N ASP A 253 19.04 -2.74 -13.94
CA ASP A 253 18.66 -1.74 -12.93
C ASP A 253 17.14 -1.62 -12.84
N LYS A 254 16.60 -1.95 -11.67
CA LYS A 254 15.17 -1.81 -11.33
C LYS A 254 14.95 -0.87 -10.12
N LYS A 255 15.99 -0.16 -9.66
CA LYS A 255 15.92 0.66 -8.43
C LYS A 255 15.16 1.95 -8.68
N THR A 256 13.99 2.10 -8.07
CA THR A 256 13.15 3.31 -8.25
C THR A 256 12.78 4.01 -6.95
N LEU A 257 11.97 5.06 -7.06
CA LEU A 257 11.31 5.74 -5.95
C LEU A 257 9.92 5.15 -5.62
N GLN A 258 9.62 3.90 -6.01
CA GLN A 258 8.34 3.20 -5.70
C GLN A 258 7.97 3.31 -4.22
N PHE A 259 8.96 3.16 -3.36
CA PHE A 259 8.82 3.19 -1.91
C PHE A 259 9.35 4.49 -1.30
N GLY A 260 9.49 5.56 -2.10
CA GLY A 260 10.14 6.79 -1.68
C GLY A 260 11.62 6.60 -1.31
N ARG A 261 12.21 7.61 -0.68
CA ARG A 261 13.62 7.62 -0.25
C ARG A 261 13.79 8.51 0.98
N GLY A 262 14.90 8.31 1.70
CA GLY A 262 15.24 9.07 2.90
C GLY A 262 14.56 8.53 4.15
N PRO A 263 14.45 9.33 5.23
CA PRO A 263 13.84 8.90 6.48
C PRO A 263 12.42 8.31 6.31
N HIS A 264 11.67 8.85 5.35
CA HIS A 264 10.30 8.42 5.03
C HIS A 264 10.21 7.31 3.98
N GLN A 265 11.30 6.61 3.67
CA GLN A 265 11.20 5.42 2.81
C GLN A 265 10.15 4.45 3.40
N CYS A 266 9.30 3.86 2.56
CA CYS A 266 8.13 3.08 3.01
C CYS A 266 8.55 1.98 3.98
N ILE A 267 8.00 2.04 5.19
CA ILE A 267 8.26 1.06 6.25
C ILE A 267 7.67 -0.31 5.89
N GLY A 268 6.51 -0.33 5.22
CA GLY A 268 5.83 -1.54 4.74
C GLY A 268 6.38 -2.12 3.44
N SER A 269 7.56 -1.70 2.96
CA SER A 269 8.07 -2.11 1.64
C SER A 269 8.37 -3.61 1.51
N PHE A 270 8.69 -4.29 2.61
CA PHE A 270 8.82 -5.76 2.63
C PHE A 270 7.47 -6.47 2.62
N LEU A 271 6.49 -5.92 3.35
CA LEU A 271 5.12 -6.44 3.38
C LEU A 271 4.48 -6.35 2.00
N ALA A 272 4.49 -5.17 1.39
CA ALA A 272 3.96 -4.95 0.05
C ALA A 272 4.57 -5.91 -0.99
N ARG A 273 5.89 -6.10 -0.97
CA ARG A 273 6.56 -7.08 -1.86
C ARG A 273 6.08 -8.51 -1.62
N THR A 274 5.90 -8.89 -0.36
CA THR A 274 5.44 -10.23 0.01
C THR A 274 4.02 -10.46 -0.49
N GLU A 275 3.11 -9.50 -0.26
CA GLU A 275 1.73 -9.55 -0.73
C GLU A 275 1.65 -9.64 -2.26
N LEU A 276 2.35 -8.75 -2.98
CA LEU A 276 2.34 -8.73 -4.43
C LEU A 276 2.94 -10.01 -5.04
N ARG A 277 4.00 -10.55 -4.43
CA ARG A 277 4.61 -11.82 -4.87
C ARG A 277 3.67 -12.99 -4.64
N VAL A 278 3.07 -13.10 -3.46
CA VAL A 278 2.10 -14.15 -3.13
C VAL A 278 0.91 -14.09 -4.08
N PHE A 279 0.40 -12.88 -4.35
CA PHE A 279 -0.63 -12.66 -5.34
C PHE A 279 -0.22 -13.23 -6.72
N LEU A 280 0.94 -12.82 -7.26
CA LEU A 280 1.39 -13.29 -8.57
C LEU A 280 1.53 -14.82 -8.60
N GLN A 281 2.09 -15.41 -7.55
CA GLN A 281 2.25 -16.87 -7.44
C GLN A 281 0.92 -17.62 -7.46
N GLU A 282 -0.03 -17.22 -6.62
CA GLU A 282 -1.30 -17.95 -6.46
C GLU A 282 -2.31 -17.63 -7.58
N TRP A 283 -2.31 -16.39 -8.08
CA TRP A 283 -3.15 -15.96 -9.20
C TRP A 283 -2.75 -16.67 -10.49
N LEU A 284 -1.48 -16.59 -10.89
CA LEU A 284 -1.01 -17.21 -12.14
C LEU A 284 -1.09 -18.73 -12.12
N LYS A 285 -0.98 -19.36 -10.94
CA LYS A 285 -1.17 -20.80 -10.78
C LYS A 285 -2.61 -21.26 -11.00
N ARG A 286 -3.61 -20.46 -10.61
CA ARG A 286 -5.05 -20.81 -10.68
C ARG A 286 -5.75 -20.25 -11.90
N ILE A 287 -5.31 -19.08 -12.35
CA ILE A 287 -5.85 -18.31 -13.46
C ILE A 287 -4.66 -17.97 -14.39
N PRO A 288 -4.08 -18.98 -15.08
CA PRO A 288 -2.91 -18.77 -15.94
C PRO A 288 -3.24 -17.98 -17.21
N GLU A 289 -4.49 -18.04 -17.64
CA GLU A 289 -4.99 -17.37 -18.84
C GLU A 289 -6.17 -16.48 -18.49
N PHE A 290 -6.01 -15.17 -18.66
CA PHE A 290 -7.06 -14.18 -18.41
C PHE A 290 -6.89 -12.95 -19.30
N SER A 291 -7.96 -12.18 -19.44
CA SER A 291 -7.97 -10.93 -20.19
C SER A 291 -8.94 -9.94 -19.55
N ILE A 292 -8.86 -8.67 -19.98
CA ILE A 292 -9.90 -7.68 -19.65
C ILE A 292 -11.18 -8.10 -20.37
N LYS A 293 -12.32 -8.06 -19.66
CA LYS A 293 -13.63 -8.39 -20.22
C LYS A 293 -13.86 -7.64 -21.55
N PRO A 294 -14.19 -8.32 -22.66
CA PRO A 294 -14.42 -7.66 -23.94
C PRO A 294 -15.42 -6.51 -23.82
N SER A 295 -15.13 -5.41 -24.52
CA SER A 295 -15.93 -4.17 -24.52
C SER A 295 -16.03 -3.42 -23.18
N ALA A 296 -15.40 -3.91 -22.10
CA ALA A 296 -15.30 -3.17 -20.87
C ALA A 296 -14.09 -2.24 -20.87
N VAL A 297 -14.24 -1.07 -20.24
CA VAL A 297 -13.17 -0.07 -20.12
C VAL A 297 -12.74 0.02 -18.66
N PRO A 298 -11.50 -0.40 -18.32
CA PRO A 298 -10.97 -0.18 -16.98
C PRO A 298 -10.97 1.31 -16.62
N ILE A 299 -11.33 1.63 -15.38
CA ILE A 299 -11.41 3.02 -14.92
C ILE A 299 -10.19 3.31 -14.07
N ALA A 300 -9.27 4.14 -14.57
CA ALA A 300 -8.13 4.65 -13.83
C ALA A 300 -8.42 6.05 -13.28
N VAL A 301 -8.00 6.33 -12.04
CA VAL A 301 -8.20 7.62 -11.38
C VAL A 301 -6.87 8.11 -10.79
N PRO A 302 -6.47 9.35 -11.07
CA PRO A 302 -5.29 9.95 -10.43
C PRO A 302 -5.60 10.38 -8.99
N GLY A 303 -4.58 10.52 -8.16
CA GLY A 303 -4.75 10.96 -6.78
C GLY A 303 -3.43 10.97 -6.00
N LYS A 304 -3.51 10.94 -4.66
CA LYS A 304 -2.32 10.70 -3.81
C LYS A 304 -1.70 9.34 -4.15
N ALA A 305 -2.53 8.34 -4.41
CA ALA A 305 -2.19 7.15 -5.16
C ALA A 305 -3.01 7.12 -6.47
N ASN A 306 -2.34 6.93 -7.59
CA ASN A 306 -2.99 6.55 -8.84
C ASN A 306 -3.55 5.14 -8.65
N CYS A 307 -4.79 4.90 -9.09
CA CYS A 307 -5.47 3.64 -8.85
C CYS A 307 -6.38 3.22 -10.00
N LEU A 308 -6.76 1.94 -10.02
CA LEU A 308 -7.92 1.47 -10.77
C LEU A 308 -9.14 1.42 -9.84
N ARG A 309 -10.30 1.85 -10.35
CA ARG A 309 -11.62 1.76 -9.69
C ARG A 309 -12.45 0.60 -10.22
N TYR A 310 -12.17 0.16 -11.43
CA TYR A 310 -12.87 -0.94 -12.08
C TYR A 310 -11.89 -1.66 -12.98
N LEU A 311 -11.77 -2.98 -12.80
CA LEU A 311 -10.95 -3.85 -13.65
C LEU A 311 -11.68 -5.19 -13.83
N PRO A 312 -12.56 -5.30 -14.82
CA PRO A 312 -13.28 -6.54 -15.09
C PRO A 312 -12.36 -7.51 -15.82
N ILE A 313 -12.11 -8.66 -15.20
CA ILE A 313 -11.25 -9.73 -15.73
C ILE A 313 -12.11 -10.95 -16.03
N VAL A 314 -11.79 -11.65 -17.13
CA VAL A 314 -12.42 -12.91 -17.54
C VAL A 314 -11.36 -13.98 -17.83
N TRP A 315 -11.72 -15.25 -17.62
CA TRP A 315 -10.88 -16.41 -17.90
C TRP A 315 -11.72 -17.64 -18.29
N PRO A 316 -11.13 -18.63 -18.99
CA PRO A 316 -11.75 -19.93 -19.20
C PRO A 316 -11.89 -20.70 -17.86
N VAL A 317 -13.06 -21.29 -17.61
CA VAL A 317 -13.32 -22.21 -16.47
C VAL A 317 -13.15 -23.65 -16.92
#